data_AF-A0A815JDI8-F1
#
_entry.id   AF-A0A815JDI8-F1
#
_cell.length_a   1.000
_cell.length_b   1.000
_cell.length_c   1.000
_cell.angle_alpha   90.00
_cell.angle_beta   90.00
_cell.angle_gamma   90.00
#
_symmetry.space_group_name_H-M   'P 1'
#
loop_
_entity.id
_entity.type
_entity.pdbx_description
1 polymer ?
#
loop_
_entity_poly.entity_id
_entity_poly.type
_entity_poly.pdbx_seq_one_letter_code
_entity_poly.pdbx_strand_id
1 'polypeptide(L)'
;MDYCWYFNYNCSSDYSTETCINNMIHSRISHTTSLLPDDSVLVTGGVSRSGVLNTRELYNSQTQTWMLITSMNVKRWKHTATVLHDGKVLVIGGYDGTECLSSAELYDPLAQLWKITDSITYIKDNVLLNQ
;
A
#
# COMPACT_ATOMS: atom_id res chain seq x y z
N MET A 1 5.92 -11.46 -20.51
CA MET A 1 4.93 -10.39 -20.80
C MET A 1 4.61 -9.77 -19.45
N ASP A 2 5.50 -8.89 -18.99
CA ASP A 2 5.52 -8.42 -17.62
C ASP A 2 5.10 -6.95 -17.61
N TYR A 3 3.85 -6.70 -17.22
CA TYR A 3 3.39 -5.36 -16.90
C TYR A 3 3.91 -4.99 -15.50
N CYS A 4 5.20 -4.68 -15.43
CA CYS A 4 5.78 -3.97 -14.29
C CYS A 4 5.21 -2.55 -14.28
N TRP A 5 4.20 -2.32 -13.46
CA TRP A 5 3.70 -0.99 -13.15
C TRP A 5 4.80 -0.20 -12.44
N TYR A 6 5.56 0.58 -13.22
CA TYR A 6 6.46 1.62 -12.73
C TYR A 6 5.61 2.77 -12.18
N PHE A 7 5.19 2.71 -10.91
CA PHE A 7 4.89 3.92 -10.16
C PHE A 7 6.19 4.45 -9.55
N ASN A 8 7.02 5.03 -10.40
CA ASN A 8 8.24 5.74 -10.00
C ASN A 8 8.28 7.06 -10.77
N TYR A 9 7.55 8.07 -10.28
CA TYR A 9 7.75 9.44 -10.73
C TYR A 9 9.06 9.96 -10.12
N ASN A 10 10.19 9.52 -10.67
CA ASN A 10 11.23 10.50 -10.93
C ASN A 10 10.72 11.29 -12.14
N CYS A 11 10.16 12.49 -11.92
CA CYS A 11 10.14 13.50 -12.98
C CYS A 11 11.59 13.71 -13.40
N SER A 12 12.04 13.01 -14.45
CA SER A 12 13.26 13.43 -15.12
C SER A 12 12.95 14.72 -15.85
N SER A 13 13.84 15.68 -15.66
CA SER A 13 13.89 16.93 -16.38
C SER A 13 14.08 16.66 -17.87
N ASP A 14 13.00 16.41 -18.61
CA ASP A 14 12.98 16.49 -20.06
C ASP A 14 11.81 17.37 -20.49
N TYR A 15 12.15 18.33 -21.35
CA TYR A 15 11.36 19.47 -21.80
C TYR A 15 10.00 19.09 -22.41
N SER A 16 9.04 18.73 -21.57
CA SER A 16 7.62 18.72 -21.88
C SER A 16 6.88 19.38 -20.72
N THR A 17 6.06 20.37 -21.03
CA THR A 17 5.26 21.15 -20.08
C THR A 17 4.08 20.34 -19.54
N GLU A 18 4.27 19.05 -19.23
CA GLU A 18 3.28 18.26 -18.51
C GLU A 18 3.48 18.53 -17.02
N THR A 19 2.68 19.47 -16.51
CA THR A 19 2.65 19.73 -15.07
C THR A 19 2.06 18.47 -14.43
N CYS A 20 2.87 17.70 -13.71
CA CYS A 20 2.40 16.53 -12.96
C CYS A 20 1.45 17.00 -11.85
N ILE A 21 0.17 17.11 -12.19
CA ILE A 21 -0.94 17.33 -11.27
C ILE A 21 -1.25 15.99 -10.58
N ASN A 22 -1.56 16.04 -9.28
CA ASN A 22 -2.01 14.89 -8.49
C ASN A 22 -0.93 13.85 -8.13
N ASN A 23 0.23 14.30 -7.68
CA ASN A 23 1.28 13.43 -7.12
C ASN A 23 0.92 12.89 -5.73
N MET A 24 1.41 11.69 -5.40
CA MET A 24 1.45 11.19 -4.03
C MET A 24 2.15 12.19 -3.09
N ILE A 25 1.67 12.26 -1.85
CA ILE A 25 2.18 13.12 -0.79
C ILE A 25 3.62 12.72 -0.42
N HIS A 26 3.94 11.42 -0.38
CA HIS A 26 5.30 10.93 -0.20
C HIS A 26 5.80 10.24 -1.47
N SER A 27 6.97 10.67 -1.94
CA SER A 27 7.71 9.91 -2.95
C SER A 27 8.14 8.56 -2.37
N ARG A 28 7.87 7.48 -3.12
CA ARG A 28 8.10 6.12 -2.65
C ARG A 28 8.37 5.15 -3.80
N ILE A 29 9.27 4.20 -3.57
CA ILE A 29 9.47 3.02 -4.43
C ILE A 29 9.20 1.74 -3.64
N SER A 30 8.97 0.62 -4.34
CA SER A 30 8.69 -0.69 -3.69
C SER A 30 7.53 -0.67 -2.69
N HIS A 31 6.56 0.23 -2.94
CA HIS A 31 5.27 0.24 -2.26
C HIS A 31 4.33 -0.77 -2.92
N THR A 32 3.21 -1.08 -2.27
CA THR A 32 2.12 -1.83 -2.91
C THR A 32 0.93 -0.92 -3.12
N THR A 33 0.16 -1.23 -4.17
CA THR A 33 -1.10 -0.56 -4.50
C THR A 33 -2.24 -1.57 -4.45
N SER A 34 -3.42 -1.15 -4.02
CA SER A 34 -4.62 -1.99 -3.91
C SER A 34 -5.85 -1.18 -4.30
N LEU A 35 -6.62 -1.67 -5.27
CA LEU A 35 -7.91 -1.10 -5.65
C LEU A 35 -8.97 -1.55 -4.65
N LEU A 36 -9.66 -0.59 -4.02
CA LEU A 36 -10.69 -0.86 -3.03
C LEU A 36 -12.07 -0.93 -3.68
N PRO A 37 -13.09 -1.51 -3.00
CA PRO A 37 -14.45 -1.61 -3.53
C PRO A 37 -15.16 -0.27 -3.79
N ASP A 38 -14.67 0.83 -3.21
CA ASP A 38 -15.19 2.18 -3.39
C ASP A 38 -14.46 2.96 -4.51
N ASP A 39 -13.75 2.24 -5.39
CA ASP A 39 -12.93 2.76 -6.50
C ASP A 39 -11.75 3.66 -6.07
N SER A 40 -11.43 3.69 -4.78
CA SER A 40 -10.23 4.35 -4.30
C SER A 40 -9.00 3.43 -4.39
N VAL A 41 -7.82 4.04 -4.57
CA VAL A 41 -6.56 3.29 -4.61
C VAL A 41 -5.80 3.50 -3.32
N LEU A 42 -5.59 2.42 -2.57
CA LEU A 42 -4.75 2.40 -1.39
C LEU A 42 -3.30 2.15 -1.79
N VAL A 43 -2.40 3.02 -1.34
CA VAL A 43 -0.96 2.87 -1.47
C VAL A 43 -0.36 2.69 -0.08
N THR A 44 0.47 1.66 0.11
CA THR A 44 1.07 1.35 1.42
C THR A 44 2.58 1.15 1.36
N GLY A 45 3.27 1.70 2.35
CA GLY A 45 4.69 1.45 2.60
C GLY A 45 5.62 1.85 1.44
N GLY A 46 6.71 1.12 1.27
CA GLY A 46 7.79 1.45 0.35
C GLY A 46 8.90 2.26 1.00
N VAL A 47 9.80 2.80 0.17
CA VAL A 47 10.99 3.54 0.61
C VAL A 47 11.00 4.91 -0.05
N SER A 48 11.16 5.96 0.76
CA SER A 48 11.45 7.32 0.32
C SER A 48 12.93 7.65 0.54
N ARG A 49 13.33 8.88 0.24
CA ARG A 49 14.66 9.40 0.60
C ARG A 49 14.90 9.43 2.12
N SER A 50 13.86 9.48 2.94
CA SER A 50 13.97 9.48 4.40
C SER A 50 13.96 8.08 5.02
N GLY A 51 13.77 7.03 4.22
CA GLY A 51 13.81 5.64 4.67
C GLY A 51 12.52 4.86 4.39
N VAL A 52 12.38 3.72 5.07
CA VAL A 52 11.20 2.85 4.94
C VAL A 52 9.99 3.52 5.55
N LEU A 53 8.88 3.52 4.81
CA LEU A 53 7.64 4.17 5.19
C LEU A 53 6.67 3.19 5.86
N ASN A 54 5.96 3.67 6.87
CA ASN A 54 4.70 3.07 7.32
C ASN A 54 3.47 3.85 6.84
N THR A 55 3.68 4.96 6.12
CA THR A 55 2.60 5.83 5.66
C THR A 55 1.77 5.16 4.59
N ARG A 56 0.49 5.53 4.58
CA ARG A 56 -0.49 5.10 3.60
C ARG A 56 -1.16 6.29 2.98
N GLU A 57 -1.44 6.17 1.69
CA GLU A 57 -2.10 7.21 0.93
C GLU A 57 -3.28 6.61 0.18
N LEU A 58 -4.39 7.33 0.19
CA LEU A 58 -5.58 6.97 -0.55
C LEU A 58 -5.74 7.95 -1.71
N TYR A 59 -5.85 7.42 -2.92
CA TYR A 59 -6.22 8.19 -4.09
C TYR A 59 -7.71 8.07 -4.34
N ASN A 60 -8.40 9.21 -4.37
CA ASN A 60 -9.78 9.27 -4.82
C ASN A 60 -9.81 9.67 -6.30
N SER A 61 -10.32 8.79 -7.16
CA SER A 61 -10.37 9.00 -8.61
C SER A 61 -11.37 10.07 -9.05
N GLN A 62 -12.42 10.30 -8.26
CA GLN A 62 -13.46 11.31 -8.56
C GLN A 62 -12.95 12.72 -8.31
N THR A 63 -12.24 12.93 -7.21
CA THR A 63 -11.65 14.23 -6.85
C THR A 63 -10.24 14.41 -7.37
N GLN A 64 -9.61 13.34 -7.86
CA GLN A 64 -8.21 13.27 -8.26
C GLN A 64 -7.24 13.72 -7.15
N THR A 65 -7.61 13.51 -5.89
CA THR A 65 -6.81 13.94 -4.74
C THR A 65 -6.21 12.76 -3.99
N TRP A 66 -5.02 13.00 -3.44
CA TRP A 66 -4.37 12.12 -2.49
C TRP A 66 -4.68 12.56 -1.07
N MET A 67 -4.93 11.60 -0.20
CA MET A 67 -5.13 11.81 1.23
C MET A 67 -4.19 10.91 2.02
N LEU A 68 -3.49 11.49 2.99
CA LEU A 68 -2.80 10.72 4.00
C LEU A 68 -3.84 10.15 4.96
N ILE A 69 -3.90 8.84 5.05
CA ILE A 69 -4.73 8.16 6.06
C ILE A 69 -3.84 7.70 7.21
N THR A 70 -4.41 7.05 8.23
CA THR A 70 -3.64 6.50 9.35
C THR A 70 -2.45 5.66 8.83
N SER A 71 -1.36 5.55 9.57
CA SER A 71 -0.22 4.75 9.14
C SER A 71 -0.36 3.27 9.54
N MET A 72 0.41 2.40 8.90
CA MET A 72 0.67 1.05 9.41
C MET A 72 1.42 1.15 10.75
N ASN A 73 1.26 0.12 11.58
CA ASN A 73 1.99 0.01 12.85
C ASN A 73 3.47 -0.22 12.60
N VAL A 74 3.79 -1.01 11.55
CA VAL A 74 5.16 -1.31 11.15
C VAL A 74 5.44 -0.70 9.79
N LYS A 75 6.62 -0.10 9.64
CA LYS A 75 7.14 0.36 8.34
C LYS A 75 7.50 -0.86 7.49
N ARG A 76 7.16 -0.83 6.20
CA ARG A 76 7.32 -2.00 5.31
C ARG A 76 7.74 -1.53 3.93
N TRP A 77 8.78 -2.15 3.36
CA TRP A 77 9.02 -2.12 1.91
C TRP A 77 9.21 -3.53 1.37
N LYS A 78 8.91 -3.73 0.08
CA LYS A 78 8.88 -5.05 -0.58
C LYS A 78 7.95 -6.07 0.11
N HIS A 79 6.90 -5.58 0.79
CA HIS A 79 5.82 -6.40 1.31
C HIS A 79 4.84 -6.78 0.18
N THR A 80 3.93 -7.69 0.46
CA THR A 80 2.78 -7.99 -0.40
C THR A 80 1.52 -7.37 0.18
N ALA A 81 0.56 -7.02 -0.69
CA ALA A 81 -0.78 -6.61 -0.29
C ALA A 81 -1.80 -7.39 -1.13
N THR A 82 -2.87 -7.85 -0.50
CA THR A 82 -3.94 -8.60 -1.16
C THR A 82 -5.29 -8.08 -0.69
N VAL A 83 -6.15 -7.71 -1.64
CA VAL A 83 -7.55 -7.39 -1.37
C VAL A 83 -8.31 -8.69 -1.20
N LEU A 84 -8.95 -8.86 -0.05
CA LEU A 84 -9.75 -10.03 0.29
C LEU A 84 -11.17 -9.89 -0.29
N HIS A 85 -11.92 -11.01 -0.34
CA HIS A 85 -13.29 -11.03 -0.87
C HIS A 85 -14.26 -10.10 -0.14
N ASP A 86 -13.99 -9.80 1.13
CA ASP A 86 -14.78 -8.89 1.96
C ASP A 86 -14.31 -7.42 1.85
N GLY A 87 -13.42 -7.12 0.90
CA GLY A 87 -12.90 -5.78 0.63
C GLY A 87 -11.75 -5.33 1.55
N LYS A 88 -11.38 -6.13 2.55
CA LYS A 88 -10.25 -5.81 3.43
C LYS A 88 -8.91 -5.97 2.71
N VAL A 89 -7.89 -5.24 3.14
CA VAL A 89 -6.54 -5.34 2.56
C VAL A 89 -5.58 -5.99 3.56
N LEU A 90 -5.07 -7.16 3.21
CA LEU A 90 -4.08 -7.88 3.99
C LEU A 90 -2.68 -7.54 3.49
N VAL A 91 -1.86 -6.97 4.37
CA VAL A 91 -0.46 -6.62 4.11
C VAL A 91 0.45 -7.57 4.88
N ILE A 92 1.38 -8.24 4.18
CA ILE A 92 2.20 -9.31 4.78
C ILE A 92 3.69 -9.04 4.56
N GLY A 93 4.45 -9.20 5.64
CA GLY A 93 5.91 -9.26 5.61
C GLY A 93 6.57 -7.97 5.14
N GLY A 94 7.61 -8.11 4.32
CA GLY A 94 8.50 -7.04 3.89
C GLY A 94 9.71 -6.88 4.81
N TYR A 95 10.42 -5.76 4.67
CA TYR A 95 11.52 -5.36 5.55
C TYR A 95 11.20 -4.01 6.15
N ASP A 96 11.60 -3.76 7.40
CA ASP A 96 11.25 -2.52 8.10
C ASP A 96 12.37 -1.47 8.05
N GLY A 97 13.56 -1.82 7.59
CA GLY A 97 14.75 -0.96 7.67
C GLY A 97 15.86 -1.60 8.51
N THR A 98 15.49 -2.56 9.34
CA THR A 98 16.35 -3.26 10.28
C THR A 98 16.24 -4.78 10.12
N GLU A 99 15.05 -5.33 9.94
CA GLU A 99 14.82 -6.78 9.84
C GLU A 99 13.71 -7.17 8.85
N CYS A 100 13.72 -8.44 8.45
CA CYS A 100 12.65 -9.04 7.67
C CYS A 100 11.46 -9.36 8.58
N LEU A 101 10.27 -8.97 8.13
CA LEU A 101 9.05 -9.07 8.91
C LEU A 101 8.33 -10.40 8.67
N SER A 102 7.95 -11.06 9.75
CA SER A 102 7.02 -12.20 9.76
C SER A 102 5.58 -11.78 10.09
N SER A 103 5.36 -10.50 10.44
CA SER A 103 4.07 -9.95 10.83
C SER A 103 3.19 -9.57 9.63
N ALA A 104 1.88 -9.51 9.87
CA ALA A 104 0.89 -9.04 8.92
C ALA A 104 -0.01 -7.97 9.56
N GLU A 105 -0.63 -7.15 8.72
CA GLU A 105 -1.59 -6.11 9.13
C GLU A 105 -2.81 -6.16 8.21
N LEU A 106 -4.00 -6.03 8.80
CA LEU A 106 -5.26 -6.05 8.06
C LEU A 106 -5.92 -4.67 8.10
N TYR A 107 -6.20 -4.13 6.92
CA TYR A 107 -7.00 -2.93 6.73
C TYR A 107 -8.47 -3.29 6.59
N ASP A 108 -9.34 -2.63 7.35
CA ASP A 108 -10.76 -2.57 7.05
C ASP A 108 -11.12 -1.19 6.47
N PRO A 109 -11.44 -1.08 5.16
CA PRO A 109 -11.78 0.21 4.57
C PRO A 109 -13.15 0.73 5.00
N LEU A 110 -14.10 -0.14 5.40
CA LEU A 110 -15.42 0.28 5.86
C LEU A 110 -15.36 0.90 7.25
N ALA A 111 -14.54 0.31 8.12
CA ALA A 111 -14.30 0.85 9.45
C ALA A 111 -13.25 1.98 9.44
N GLN A 112 -12.42 2.08 8.40
CA GLN A 112 -11.17 2.84 8.39
C GLN A 112 -10.24 2.50 9.57
N LEU A 113 -10.39 1.31 10.15
CA LEU A 113 -9.64 0.83 11.31
C LEU A 113 -8.62 -0.24 10.92
N TRP A 114 -7.53 -0.32 11.69
CA TRP A 114 -6.49 -1.33 11.53
C TRP A 114 -6.45 -2.23 12.74
N LYS A 115 -6.36 -3.53 12.49
CA LYS A 115 -6.10 -4.53 13.51
C LYS A 115 -4.77 -5.21 13.19
N ILE A 116 -3.86 -5.19 14.15
CA ILE A 116 -2.66 -6.04 14.09
C ILE A 116 -3.16 -7.50 14.08
N THR A 117 -2.72 -8.27 13.10
CA THR A 117 -2.97 -9.71 13.09
C THR A 117 -1.68 -10.38 13.53
N ASP A 118 -1.66 -10.88 14.77
CA ASP A 118 -0.42 -11.32 15.45
C ASP A 118 0.23 -12.57 14.83
N SER A 119 -0.32 -13.14 13.76
CA SER A 119 0.37 -14.20 13.01
C SER A 119 -0.33 -14.58 11.71
N ILE A 120 0.47 -15.14 10.81
CA ILE A 120 0.06 -15.85 9.59
C ILE A 120 -1.01 -16.95 9.85
N THR A 121 -1.20 -17.38 11.10
CA THR A 121 -2.21 -18.36 11.50
C THR A 121 -3.66 -17.91 11.21
N TYR A 122 -3.98 -16.62 11.38
CA TYR A 122 -5.30 -16.07 11.01
C TYR A 122 -5.59 -16.20 9.50
N ILE A 123 -4.53 -16.28 8.69
CA ILE A 123 -4.59 -16.34 7.23
C ILE A 123 -4.99 -17.75 6.76
N LYS A 124 -4.58 -18.81 7.47
CA LYS A 124 -4.95 -20.18 7.09
C LYS A 124 -6.46 -20.40 7.15
N ASP A 125 -7.13 -19.87 8.16
CA ASP A 125 -8.57 -20.08 8.35
C ASP A 125 -9.43 -19.25 7.38
N ASN A 126 -8.91 -18.12 6.88
CA ASN A 126 -9.66 -17.23 5.98
C ASN A 126 -9.28 -17.35 4.49
N VAL A 127 -8.11 -17.91 4.15
CA VAL A 127 -7.72 -18.20 2.75
C VAL A 127 -8.19 -19.59 2.30
N LEU A 128 -8.49 -20.51 3.24
CA LEU A 128 -8.91 -21.88 2.92
C LEU A 128 -10.42 -22.14 2.89
N LEU A 129 -11.27 -21.12 3.09
CA LEU A 129 -12.71 -21.27 2.85
C LEU A 129 -13.03 -20.87 1.40
N ASN A 130 -12.73 -21.76 0.46
CA ASN A 130 -13.41 -21.92 -0.84
C ASN A 130 -12.74 -23.08 -1.62
N GLN A 131 -13.09 -24.33 -1.28
CA GLN A 131 -13.24 -25.38 -2.29
C GLN A 131 -14.65 -25.30 -2.86
#